data_AF-A0A3N1NDY1-F1
#
_entry.id   AF-A0A3N1NDY1-F1
#
_cell.length_a   1.000
_cell.length_b   1.000
_cell.length_c   1.000
_cell.angle_alpha   90.00
_cell.angle_beta   90.00
_cell.angle_gamma   90.00
#
_symmetry.space_group_name_H-M   'P 1'
#
loop_
_entity.id
_entity.type
_entity.pdbx_description
1 polymer ?
#
loop_
_entity_poly.entity_id
_entity_poly.type
_entity_poly.pdbx_seq_one_letter_code
_entity_poly.pdbx_strand_id
1 'polypeptide(L)' 'MASPNVVIGRESVRGDAIAAKVHQDIAFLTDRLHRLESQTNPNPQVLKVYRDMLESRYAVLDWLSQSGEPH' A
#
# COMPACT_ATOMS: atom_id res chain seq x y z
N MET A 1 4.42 -14.89 -41.38
CA MET A 1 4.11 -13.57 -40.81
C MET A 1 4.75 -13.50 -39.44
N ALA A 2 5.61 -12.51 -39.19
CA ALA A 2 6.42 -12.42 -37.97
C ALA A 2 5.85 -11.38 -37.00
N SER A 3 5.66 -11.81 -35.74
CA SER A 3 5.63 -11.03 -34.47
C SER A 3 4.43 -10.09 -34.22
N PRO A 4 3.95 -9.95 -32.96
CA PRO A 4 4.74 -9.29 -31.92
C PRO A 4 4.85 -10.04 -30.57
N ASN A 5 6.04 -9.83 -30.04
CA ASN A 5 6.57 -10.05 -28.70
C ASN A 5 5.61 -9.58 -27.59
N VAL A 6 5.12 -10.48 -26.72
CA VAL A 6 4.48 -10.08 -25.44
C VAL A 6 5.50 -10.31 -24.33
N VAL A 7 6.23 -9.24 -24.02
CA VAL A 7 7.04 -9.13 -22.80
C VAL A 7 6.12 -8.60 -21.69
N ILE A 8 5.16 -9.37 -21.19
CA ILE A 8 4.46 -8.99 -19.94
C ILE A 8 4.18 -10.25 -19.11
N GLY A 9 5.22 -10.74 -18.45
CA GLY A 9 5.10 -11.74 -17.38
C GLY A 9 5.71 -11.30 -16.05
N ARG A 10 6.53 -10.23 -16.06
CA ARG A 10 7.25 -9.76 -14.86
C ARG A 10 6.68 -8.47 -14.26
N GLU A 11 5.97 -7.66 -15.03
CA GLU A 11 5.41 -6.39 -14.56
C GLU A 11 4.09 -6.57 -13.81
N SER A 12 3.17 -7.38 -14.34
CA SER A 12 1.91 -7.70 -13.63
C SER A 12 2.15 -8.39 -12.29
N VAL A 13 3.12 -9.31 -12.21
CA VAL A 13 3.48 -9.98 -10.95
C VAL A 13 4.10 -9.02 -9.94
N ARG A 14 4.84 -8.01 -10.40
CA ARG A 14 5.37 -6.96 -9.52
C ARG A 14 4.28 -6.02 -9.02
N GLY A 15 3.33 -5.63 -9.87
CA GLY A 15 2.18 -4.81 -9.48
C GLY A 15 1.35 -5.47 -8.37
N ASP A 16 1.02 -6.75 -8.55
CA ASP A 16 0.29 -7.55 -7.57
C ASP A 16 1.07 -7.72 -6.25
N ALA A 17 2.38 -8.00 -6.33
CA ALA A 17 3.22 -8.15 -5.15
C ALA A 17 3.39 -6.82 -4.38
N ILE A 18 3.44 -5.69 -5.08
CA ILE A 18 3.50 -4.36 -4.45
C ILE A 18 2.14 -4.04 -3.81
N ALA A 19 1.02 -4.29 -4.49
CA ALA A 19 -0.32 -4.10 -3.93
C ALA A 19 -0.55 -4.97 -2.67
N ALA A 20 -0.17 -6.25 -2.73
CA ALA A 20 -0.25 -7.15 -1.58
C ALA A 20 0.60 -6.66 -0.39
N LYS A 21 1.81 -6.14 -0.66
CA LYS A 21 2.68 -5.57 0.38
C LYS A 21 2.09 -4.28 0.97
N VAL A 22 1.52 -3.41 0.14
CA VAL A 22 0.84 -2.19 0.57
C VAL A 22 -0.37 -2.53 1.44
N HIS A 23 -1.17 -3.54 1.08
CA HIS A 23 -2.25 -4.04 1.93
C HIS A 23 -1.76 -4.58 3.27
N GLN A 24 -0.67 -5.36 3.28
CA GLN A 24 -0.06 -5.84 4.52
C GLN A 24 0.46 -4.71 5.40
N ASP A 25 1.08 -3.68 4.80
CA ASP A 25 1.54 -2.50 5.51
C ASP A 25 0.36 -1.69 6.08
N ILE A 26 -0.74 -1.51 5.35
CA ILE A 26 -1.96 -0.86 5.83
C ILE A 26 -2.53 -1.62 7.04
N ALA A 27 -2.65 -2.95 6.94
CA ALA A 27 -3.15 -3.79 8.03
C ALA A 27 -2.25 -3.69 9.27
N PHE A 28 -0.92 -3.76 9.09
CA PHE A 28 0.05 -3.61 10.16
C PHE A 28 -0.02 -2.24 10.83
N LEU A 29 -0.06 -1.16 10.04
CA LEU A 29 -0.13 0.21 10.54
C LEU A 29 -1.43 0.46 11.31
N THR A 30 -2.55 -0.06 10.81
CA THR A 30 -3.87 0.06 11.47
C THR A 30 -3.89 -0.66 12.81
N ASP A 31 -3.41 -1.91 12.86
CA ASP A 31 -3.33 -2.70 14.08
C ASP A 31 -2.35 -2.08 15.10
N ARG A 32 -1.24 -1.50 14.61
CA ARG A 32 -0.30 -0.73 15.43
C ARG A 32 -0.95 0.54 15.99
N LEU A 33 -1.73 1.26 15.19
CA LEU A 33 -2.45 2.47 15.59
C LEU A 33 -3.49 2.16 16.67
N HIS A 34 -4.30 1.13 16.49
CA HIS A 34 -5.27 0.67 17.50
C HIS A 34 -4.59 0.31 18.82
N ARG A 35 -3.47 -0.42 18.78
CA ARG A 35 -2.70 -0.73 19.99
C ARG A 35 -2.16 0.53 20.66
N LEU A 36 -1.68 1.50 19.90
CA LEU A 36 -1.21 2.77 20.44
C LEU A 36 -2.36 3.56 21.07
N GLU A 37 -3.50 3.69 20.39
CA GLU A 37 -4.69 4.39 20.89
C GLU A 37 -5.27 3.73 22.16
N SER A 38 -5.09 2.41 22.35
CA SER A 38 -5.49 1.71 23.57
C SER A 38 -4.58 1.94 24.79
N GLN A 39 -3.43 2.60 24.62
CA GLN A 39 -2.53 2.89 25.74
C GLN A 39 -3.12 4.00 26.62
N THR A 40 -2.82 3.96 27.92
CA THR A 40 -3.33 4.95 28.89
C THR A 40 -2.85 6.38 28.62
N ASN A 41 -1.70 6.55 27.97
CA ASN A 41 -1.18 7.85 27.57
C ASN A 41 -0.40 7.73 26.24
N PRO A 42 -1.12 7.66 25.10
CA PRO A 42 -0.47 7.53 23.81
C PRO A 42 0.28 8.81 23.45
N ASN A 43 1.47 8.66 22.86
CA ASN A 43 2.19 9.83 22.37
C ASN A 43 1.49 10.36 21.10
N PRO A 44 0.92 11.58 21.14
CA PRO A 44 0.15 12.12 20.02
C PRO A 44 1.01 12.33 18.77
N GLN A 45 2.32 12.56 18.93
CA GLN A 45 3.24 12.67 17.81
C GLN A 45 3.47 11.32 17.12
N VAL A 46 3.54 10.24 17.90
CA VAL A 46 3.68 8.89 17.36
C VAL A 46 2.39 8.50 16.61
N LEU A 47 1.22 8.76 17.18
CA LEU A 47 -0.06 8.55 16.49
C LEU A 47 -0.13 9.32 15.17
N LYS A 48 0.30 10.59 15.17
CA LYS A 48 0.34 11.41 13.96
C LYS A 48 1.25 10.78 12.89
N VAL A 49 2.47 10.38 13.27
CA VAL A 49 3.41 9.74 12.33
C VAL A 49 2.83 8.45 11.74
N TYR A 50 2.20 7.61 12.56
CA TYR A 50 1.57 6.39 12.07
C TYR A 50 0.37 6.66 11.16
N ARG A 51 -0.41 7.73 11.43
CA ARG A 51 -1.51 8.17 10.54
C ARG A 51 -0.99 8.71 9.21
N ASP A 52 0.02 9.58 9.24
CA ASP A 52 0.72 10.09 8.04
C ASP A 52 1.27 8.92 7.19
N MET A 53 1.87 7.91 7.84
CA MET A 53 2.34 6.70 7.15
C MET A 53 1.18 5.90 6.53
N LEU A 54 0.07 5.74 7.25
CA LEU A 54 -1.11 5.01 6.77
C LEU A 54 -1.73 5.72 5.56
N GLU A 55 -1.86 7.04 5.61
CA GLU A 55 -2.36 7.88 4.51
C GLU A 55 -1.49 7.73 3.26
N SER A 56 -0.16 7.75 3.42
CA SER A 56 0.77 7.49 2.31
C SER A 56 0.57 6.11 1.68
N ARG A 57 0.27 5.07 2.46
CA ARG A 57 0.00 3.73 1.90
C ARG A 57 -1.35 3.63 1.20
N TYR A 58 -2.37 4.34 1.68
CA TYR A 58 -3.63 4.47 0.94
C TYR A 58 -3.46 5.22 -0.38
N ALA A 59 -2.66 6.29 -0.42
CA ALA A 59 -2.36 7.03 -1.65
C ALA A 59 -1.61 6.15 -2.68
N VAL A 60 -0.67 5.31 -2.21
CA VAL A 60 0.01 4.34 -3.09
C VAL A 60 -0.95 3.27 -3.58
N LEU A 61 -1.84 2.77 -2.72
CA LEU A 61 -2.84 1.79 -3.12
C LEU A 61 -3.78 2.35 -4.19
N ASP A 62 -4.27 3.56 -3.98
CA ASP A 62 -5.13 4.27 -4.93
C ASP A 62 -4.41 4.50 -6.27
N TRP A 63 -3.13 4.92 -6.22
CA TRP A 63 -2.30 5.04 -7.42
C TRP A 63 -2.11 3.69 -8.14
N LEU A 64 -1.90 2.59 -7.42
CA LEU A 64 -1.79 1.25 -8.00
C LEU A 64 -3.10 0.79 -8.65
N SER A 65 -4.25 1.13 -8.06
CA SER A 65 -5.56 0.86 -8.65
C SER A 65 -5.81 1.68 -9.90
N GLN A 66 -5.41 2.95 -9.94
CA GLN A 66 -5.55 3.81 -11.12
C GLN A 66 -4.56 3.46 -12.24
N SER A 67 -3.35 3.01 -11.91
CA SER A 67 -2.35 2.59 -12.90
C SER A 67 -2.63 1.22 -13.54
N GLY A 68 -3.70 0.54 -13.12
CA GLY A 68 -4.22 -0.68 -13.75
C GLY A 68 -5.26 -0.45 -14.85
N GLU A 69 -5.78 0.76 -15.02
CA GLU A 69 -6.75 1.10 -16.07
C GLU A 69 -5.99 1.56 -17.35
N PRO A 70 -6.05 0.80 -18.46
CA PRO A 70 -5.55 1.28 -19.74
C PRO A 70 -6.52 2.33 -20.28
N HIS A 71 -6.02 3.55 -20.55
CA HIS A 71 -6.69 4.46 -21.48
C HIS A 71 -6.42 4.01 -22.92
#